data_AF-A0A2E4D9K9-F1
#
_entry.id   AF-A0A2E4D9K9-F1
#
_cell.length_a   1.000
_cell.length_b   1.000
_cell.length_c   1.000
_cell.angle_alpha   90.00
_cell.angle_beta   90.00
_cell.angle_gamma   90.00
#
_symmetry.space_group_name_H-M   'P 1'
#
loop_
_entity.id
_entity.type
_entity.pdbx_description
1 polymer ?
#
loop_
_entity_poly.entity_id
_entity_poly.type
_entity_poly.pdbx_seq_one_letter_code
_entity_poly.pdbx_strand_id
1 'polypeptide(L)' 'MEVQNINNQASYYLMKNGFILRLEEPLQQDEIPLLIKANLLEPTNLFKMNQDQANYRVAIFRDEILELDEYKERVFGISA' A
#
# COMPACT_ATOMS: atom_id res chain seq x y z
N MET A 1 24.19 7.75 -24.15
CA MET A 1 24.02 6.94 -22.92
C MET A 1 22.80 7.51 -22.22
N GLU A 2 21.64 6.90 -22.44
CA GLU A 2 20.42 7.29 -21.73
C GLU A 2 20.48 6.67 -20.34
N VAL A 3 20.47 7.53 -19.32
CA VAL A 3 20.26 7.11 -17.93
C VAL A 3 18.82 6.62 -17.89
N GLN A 4 18.64 5.30 -17.75
CA GLN A 4 17.32 4.74 -17.46
C GLN A 4 16.86 5.35 -16.14
N ASN A 5 15.89 6.26 -16.19
CA ASN A 5 15.12 6.65 -15.02
C ASN A 5 14.35 5.41 -14.58
N ILE A 6 14.94 4.63 -13.66
CA ILE A 6 14.22 3.62 -12.89
C ILE A 6 13.28 4.41 -12.00
N ASN A 7 12.12 4.75 -12.54
CA ASN A 7 11.01 5.30 -11.79
C ASN A 7 10.61 4.21 -10.78
N ASN A 8 11.05 4.35 -9.53
CA ASN A 8 10.60 3.56 -8.38
C ASN A 8 9.10 3.82 -8.14
N GLN A 9 8.23 3.35 -9.04
CA GLN A 9 6.79 3.58 -9.00
C GLN A 9 6.14 2.64 -8.00
N ALA A 10 6.30 2.94 -6.71
CA ALA A 10 5.51 2.29 -5.68
C ALA A 10 4.03 2.70 -5.78
N SER A 11 3.15 1.76 -5.43
CA SER A 11 1.70 1.93 -5.36
C SER A 11 1.28 1.89 -3.89
N TYR A 12 0.39 2.81 -3.51
CA TYR A 12 -0.01 2.99 -2.11
C TYR A 12 -1.51 2.80 -1.96
N TYR A 13 -1.93 2.00 -0.97
CA TYR A 13 -3.33 1.67 -0.74
C TYR A 13 -3.72 1.90 0.72
N LEU A 14 -4.83 2.60 0.93
CA LEU A 14 -5.34 2.84 2.27
C LEU A 14 -6.08 1.62 2.79
N MET A 15 -5.70 1.18 3.99
CA MET A 15 -6.27 0.03 4.68
C MET A 15 -7.28 0.48 5.75
N LYS A 16 -8.25 -0.37 6.10
CA LYS A 16 -9.31 -0.09 7.10
C LYS A 16 -8.78 0.27 8.48
N ASN A 17 -7.55 -0.15 8.79
CA ASN A 17 -6.90 0.06 10.08
C ASN A 17 -6.03 1.33 10.13
N GLY A 18 -6.07 2.19 9.10
CA GLY A 18 -5.33 3.45 9.08
C GLY A 18 -3.88 3.33 8.61
N PHE A 19 -3.43 2.12 8.24
CA PHE A 19 -2.16 1.94 7.56
C PHE A 19 -2.28 2.19 6.06
N ILE A 20 -1.16 2.60 5.45
CA ILE A 20 -0.99 2.70 4.02
C ILE A 20 -0.08 1.56 3.58
N LEU A 21 -0.62 0.59 2.84
CA LEU A 21 0.15 -0.50 2.28
C LEU A 21 0.93 0.01 1.05
N ARG A 22 2.26 -0.06 1.10
CA ARG A 22 3.16 0.20 -0.01
C ARG A 22 3.47 -1.11 -0.74
N LEU A 23 3.29 -1.11 -2.05
CA LEU A 23 3.62 -2.22 -2.94
C LEU A 23 4.50 -1.72 -4.09
N GLU A 24 5.43 -2.54 -4.55
CA GLU A 24 6.26 -2.22 -5.71
C GLU A 24 5.44 -2.22 -7.01
N GLU A 25 4.42 -3.07 -7.07
CA GLU A 25 3.49 -3.17 -8.20
C GLU A 25 2.05 -2.86 -7.76
N PRO A 26 1.22 -2.29 -8.64
CA PRO A 26 -0.18 -2.05 -8.33
C PRO A 26 -0.95 -3.36 -8.18
N LEU A 27 -1.90 -3.38 -7.26
CA LEU A 27 -2.87 -4.47 -7.13
C LEU A 27 -3.71 -4.61 -8.40
N GLN A 28 -3.87 -5.85 -8.85
CA GLN A 28 -4.84 -6.23 -9.88
C GLN A 28 -6.10 -6.75 -9.21
N GLN A 29 -7.27 -6.23 -9.60
CA GLN A 29 -8.56 -6.48 -8.92
C GLN A 29 -8.89 -7.97 -8.74
N ASP A 30 -8.54 -8.77 -9.75
CA ASP A 30 -8.85 -10.20 -9.81
C ASP A 30 -7.81 -11.08 -9.12
N GLU A 31 -6.66 -10.51 -8.74
CA GLU A 31 -5.51 -11.23 -8.16
C GLU A 31 -5.15 -10.77 -6.74
N ILE A 32 -5.96 -9.89 -6.14
CA ILE A 32 -5.69 -9.39 -4.78
C ILE A 32 -5.72 -10.56 -3.79
N PRO A 33 -4.64 -10.81 -3.02
CA PRO A 33 -4.65 -11.80 -1.97
C PRO A 33 -5.78 -11.55 -0.97
N LEU A 34 -6.50 -12.60 -0.57
CA LEU A 34 -7.71 -12.49 0.27
C LEU A 34 -7.48 -11.67 1.54
N LEU A 35 -6.33 -11.85 2.19
CA LEU A 35 -5.95 -11.12 3.40
C LEU A 35 -5.83 -9.60 3.16
N ILE A 36 -5.25 -9.19 2.03
CA ILE A 36 -5.17 -7.78 1.65
C ILE A 36 -6.56 -7.26 1.29
N LYS A 37 -7.31 -8.01 0.48
CA LYS A 37 -8.67 -7.65 0.05
C LYS A 37 -9.62 -7.42 1.22
N ALA A 38 -9.53 -8.25 2.26
CA ALA A 38 -10.35 -8.10 3.48
C ALA A 38 -10.09 -6.79 4.24
N ASN A 39 -8.87 -6.25 4.12
CA ASN A 39 -8.41 -5.09 4.89
C ASN A 39 -8.28 -3.80 4.07
N LEU A 40 -8.44 -3.84 2.74
CA LEU A 40 -8.56 -2.63 1.92
C LEU A 40 -9.76 -1.79 2.37
N LEU A 41 -9.61 -0.46 2.39
CA LEU A 41 -10.71 0.42 2.74
C LEU A 41 -11.91 0.24 1.79
N GLU A 42 -11.66 0.25 0.48
CA GLU A 42 -12.65 0.07 -0.59
C GLU A 42 -12.23 -1.04 -1.56
N PRO A 43 -12.52 -2.33 -1.26
CA PRO A 43 -12.02 -3.46 -2.05
C PRO A 43 -12.70 -3.65 -3.42
N THR A 44 -13.83 -2.97 -3.66
CA THR A 44 -14.55 -3.00 -4.95
C THR A 44 -14.18 -1.84 -5.86
N ASN A 45 -13.53 -0.81 -5.33
CA ASN A 45 -13.11 0.37 -6.06
C ASN A 45 -11.69 0.76 -5.62
N LEU A 46 -10.70 0.07 -6.17
CA LEU A 46 -9.30 0.29 -5.79
C LEU A 46 -8.86 1.71 -6.07
N PHE A 47 -8.65 2.45 -5.00
CA PHE A 47 -8.02 3.76 -5.06
C PHE A 47 -6.52 3.62 -4.83
N LYS A 48 -5.74 3.77 -5.91
CA LYS A 48 -4.28 3.80 -5.86
C LYS A 48 -3.80 5.23 -5.61
N MET A 49 -3.02 5.40 -4.54
CA MET A 49 -2.30 6.64 -4.27
C MET A 49 -0.90 6.62 -4.88
N ASN A 50 -0.40 7.81 -5.25
CA ASN A 50 1.02 8.04 -5.47
C ASN A 50 1.74 8.39 -4.15
N GLN A 51 3.06 8.54 -4.20
CA GLN A 51 3.87 8.84 -3.02
C GLN A 51 3.48 10.17 -2.34
N ASP A 52 3.20 11.22 -3.10
CA ASP A 52 2.83 12.53 -2.54
C ASP A 52 1.50 12.46 -1.77
N GLN A 53 0.52 11.73 -2.30
CA GLN A 53 -0.77 11.50 -1.64
C GLN A 53 -0.59 10.69 -0.35
N ALA A 54 0.25 9.65 -0.36
CA ALA A 54 0.55 8.87 0.84
C ALA A 54 1.24 9.73 1.91
N ASN A 55 2.25 10.52 1.52
CA ASN A 55 2.97 11.43 2.41
C ASN A 55 2.06 12.50 3.02
N TYR A 56 1.13 13.04 2.23
CA TYR A 56 0.13 13.98 2.73
C TYR A 56 -0.72 13.35 3.85
N ARG A 57 -1.11 12.08 3.68
CA ARG A 57 -1.87 11.37 4.72
C ARG A 57 -1.06 11.14 5.99
N VAL A 58 0.21 10.78 5.87
CA VAL A 58 1.13 10.70 7.03
C VAL A 58 1.20 12.04 7.76
N ALA A 59 1.33 13.15 7.03
CA ALA A 59 1.47 14.48 7.64
C ALA A 59 0.19 14.96 8.35
N ILE A 60 -0.99 14.68 7.78
CA ILE A 60 -2.26 15.22 8.26
C ILE A 60 -2.99 14.26 9.21
N PHE A 61 -3.07 12.98 8.85
CA PHE A 61 -3.84 11.96 9.58
C PHE A 61 -2.96 11.10 10.46
N ARG A 62 -1.62 11.23 10.36
CA ARG A 62 -0.64 10.40 11.09
C ARG A 62 -0.77 8.91 10.78
N ASP A 63 -1.24 8.60 9.58
CA ASP A 63 -1.19 7.24 9.04
C ASP A 63 0.28 6.79 8.92
N GLU A 64 0.54 5.49 9.04
CA GLU A 64 1.87 4.90 8.82
C GLU A 64 1.90 4.17 7.47
N ILE A 65 2.99 4.37 6.71
CA ILE A 65 3.25 3.62 5.48
C ILE A 65 4.03 2.36 5.87
N LEU A 66 3.52 1.19 5.48
CA LEU A 66 4.12 -0.10 5.75
C LEU A 66 4.36 -0.86 4.44
N GLU A 67 5.50 -1.53 4.34
CA GLU A 67 5.71 -2.54 3.30
C GLU A 67 4.92 -3.81 3.62
N LEU A 68 4.81 -4.72 2.64
CA LEU A 68 3.93 -5.89 2.76
C LEU A 68 4.29 -6.77 3.98
N ASP A 69 5.57 -6.98 4.26
CA ASP A 69 5.99 -7.83 5.36
C ASP A 69 5.78 -7.17 6.72
N GLU A 70 6.08 -5.87 6.84
CA GLU A 70 5.76 -5.07 8.03
C GLU A 70 4.24 -5.03 8.30
N TYR A 71 3.44 -4.88 7.23
CA TYR A 71 1.99 -4.88 7.32
C TYR A 71 1.48 -6.23 7.83
N LYS A 72 2.04 -7.35 7.34
CA LYS A 72 1.65 -8.68 7.81
C LYS A 72 1.99 -8.90 9.27
N GLU A 73 3.15 -8.46 9.71
CA GLU A 73 3.56 -8.53 11.10
C GLU A 73 2.63 -7.70 11.99
N ARG A 74 2.40 -6.43 11.63
CA ARG A 74 1.59 -5.49 12.44
C ARG A 74 0.12 -5.86 12.51
N VAL A 75 -0.45 -6.41 11.44
CA VAL A 75 -1.90 -6.65 11.34
C VAL A 75 -2.26 -8.10 11.65
N PHE A 76 -1.41 -9.06 11.30
CA PHE A 76 -1.71 -10.48 11.45
C PHE A 76 -0.78 -11.20 12.44
N GLY A 77 0.27 -10.55 12.95
CA GLY A 77 1.26 -11.20 13.83
C GLY A 77 2.09 -12.28 13.13
N ILE A 78 2.16 -12.24 11.79
CA ILE A 78 2.92 -13.20 10.98
C ILE A 78 4.31 -12.61 10.75
N SER A 79 5.30 -13.14 11.47
CA SER A 79 6.72 -12.90 11.20
C SER A 79 7.24 -13.98 10.24
N ALA A 80 8.07 -13.59 9.27
CA ALA A 80 8.76 -14.51 8.35
C ALA A 80 9.77 -15.42 9.06
#